data_AF-A0A0M3TTX5-F1
#
_entry.id   AF-A0A0M3TTX5-F1
#
_cell.length_a   1.000
_cell.length_b   1.000
_cell.length_c   1.000
_cell.angle_alpha   90.00
_cell.angle_beta   90.00
_cell.angle_gamma   90.00
#
_symmetry.space_group_name_H-M   'P 1'
#
loop_
_entity.id
_entity.type
_entity.pdbx_description
1 polymer ?
#
loop_
_entity_poly.entity_id
_entity_poly.type
_entity_poly.pdbx_seq_one_letter_code
_entity_poly.pdbx_strand_id
1 'polypeptide(L)'
;MTQAVNKFSGTEITSSGEIGIGVMSETDLSFKSADGTFDVLLDAGRQARKSLAGCKFTIFSGANCKADIKAEIKVKGNSVKLIVYEINNLMRINKQPY
;
A
#
# COMPACT_ATOMS: atom_id res chain seq x y z
N MET A 1 -7.85 0.14 -24.45
CA MET A 1 -6.82 0.52 -23.45
C MET A 1 -6.21 -0.68 -22.71
N THR A 2 -6.77 -1.89 -22.82
CA THR A 2 -6.47 -3.03 -21.92
C THR A 2 -5.10 -3.70 -22.10
N GLN A 3 -4.51 -3.72 -23.30
CA GLN A 3 -3.21 -4.40 -23.52
C GLN A 3 -2.00 -3.59 -23.01
N ALA A 4 -2.05 -2.25 -23.12
CA ALA A 4 -0.90 -1.40 -22.80
C ALA A 4 -0.64 -1.30 -21.29
N VAL A 5 -1.66 -1.51 -20.45
CA VAL A 5 -1.51 -1.43 -18.99
C VAL A 5 -1.17 -2.80 -18.39
N ASN A 6 -1.67 -3.88 -18.99
CA ASN A 6 -1.37 -5.25 -18.55
C ASN A 6 0.12 -5.61 -18.61
N LYS A 7 0.90 -4.97 -19.50
CA LYS A 7 2.35 -5.16 -19.57
C LYS A 7 3.10 -4.71 -18.31
N PHE A 8 2.49 -3.86 -17.49
CA PHE A 8 3.05 -3.43 -16.21
C PHE A 8 2.73 -4.40 -15.07
N SER A 9 1.85 -5.38 -15.29
CA SER A 9 1.62 -6.43 -14.30
C SER A 9 2.89 -7.27 -14.14
N GLY A 10 3.28 -7.55 -12.90
CA GLY A 10 4.55 -8.22 -12.59
C GLY A 10 5.75 -7.27 -12.47
N THR A 11 5.56 -5.95 -12.69
CA THR A 11 6.64 -4.97 -12.53
C THR A 11 6.83 -4.63 -11.05
N GLU A 12 8.07 -4.72 -10.58
CA GLU A 12 8.44 -4.28 -9.24
C GLU A 12 8.62 -2.76 -9.20
N ILE A 13 8.11 -2.14 -8.15
CA ILE A 13 8.25 -0.71 -7.88
C ILE A 13 8.71 -0.47 -6.46
N THR A 14 9.39 0.66 -6.28
CA THR A 14 9.63 1.28 -4.98
C THR A 14 8.88 2.60 -4.95
N SER A 15 8.13 2.86 -3.88
CA SER A 15 7.38 4.11 -3.74
C SER A 15 7.30 4.53 -2.29
N SER A 16 7.33 5.85 -2.07
CA SER A 16 7.07 6.47 -0.77
C SER A 16 5.66 7.06 -0.76
N GLY A 17 4.95 6.92 0.36
CA GLY A 17 3.58 7.39 0.45
C GLY A 17 2.95 7.14 1.82
N GLU A 18 1.62 7.18 1.85
CA GLU A 18 0.82 6.90 3.04
C GLU A 18 0.08 5.57 2.88
N ILE A 19 0.23 4.68 3.85
CA ILE A 19 -0.57 3.45 3.96
C ILE A 19 -1.61 3.62 5.08
N GLY A 20 -2.85 3.24 4.81
CA GLY A 20 -3.97 3.40 5.72
C GLY A 20 -5.15 2.51 5.38
N ILE A 21 -6.25 2.59 6.15
CA ILE A 21 -7.46 1.81 5.88
C ILE A 21 -8.08 2.26 4.57
N GLY A 22 -8.26 1.34 3.64
CA GLY A 22 -8.99 1.59 2.39
C GLY A 22 -10.49 1.47 2.62
N VAL A 23 -11.24 2.58 2.50
CA VAL A 23 -12.71 2.59 2.66
C VAL A 23 -13.44 1.76 1.57
N MET A 24 -12.74 1.39 0.49
CA MET A 24 -13.30 0.69 -0.67
C MET A 24 -12.51 -0.56 -1.11
N SER A 25 -11.53 -1.02 -0.31
CA SER A 25 -10.66 -2.12 -0.74
C SER A 25 -11.10 -3.46 -0.15
N GLU A 26 -11.10 -4.53 -0.96
CA GLU A 26 -11.30 -5.92 -0.50
C GLU A 26 -10.24 -6.40 0.53
N THR A 27 -9.14 -5.65 0.65
CA THR A 27 -7.96 -5.97 1.46
C THR A 27 -7.82 -5.06 2.70
N ASP A 28 -8.81 -4.20 2.96
CA ASP A 28 -8.86 -3.16 4.00
C ASP A 28 -7.71 -2.13 3.99
N LEU A 29 -6.82 -2.13 3.00
CA LEU A 29 -5.66 -1.24 2.94
C LEU A 29 -5.53 -0.53 1.59
N SER A 30 -5.20 0.75 1.67
CA SER A 30 -4.87 1.60 0.53
C SER A 30 -3.51 2.26 0.71
N PHE A 31 -2.82 2.50 -0.40
CA PHE A 31 -1.57 3.25 -0.45
C PHE A 31 -1.76 4.48 -1.32
N LYS A 32 -1.48 5.64 -0.75
CA LYS A 32 -1.56 6.95 -1.42
C LYS A 32 -0.15 7.47 -1.66
N SER A 33 0.20 7.64 -2.93
CA SER A 33 1.44 8.28 -3.39
C SER A 33 1.15 9.53 -4.20
N ALA A 34 2.20 10.15 -4.76
CA ALA A 34 2.06 11.25 -5.72
C ALA A 34 1.34 10.82 -7.02
N ASP A 35 1.40 9.53 -7.37
CA ASP A 35 0.84 8.98 -8.61
C ASP A 35 -0.63 8.58 -8.46
N GLY A 36 -1.17 8.59 -7.24
CA GLY A 36 -2.57 8.28 -6.96
C GLY A 36 -2.76 7.41 -5.72
N THR A 37 -3.96 6.84 -5.62
CA THR A 37 -4.34 5.91 -4.55
C THR A 37 -4.55 4.53 -5.13
N PHE A 38 -3.93 3.52 -4.53
CA PHE A 38 -3.95 2.14 -5.01
C PHE A 38 -4.39 1.19 -3.90
N ASP A 39 -5.14 0.15 -4.27
CA ASP A 39 -5.47 -0.95 -3.37
C ASP A 39 -4.21 -1.77 -3.09
N VAL A 40 -3.98 -2.07 -1.81
CA VAL A 40 -2.81 -2.83 -1.38
C VAL A 40 -3.22 -4.24 -0.98
N LEU A 41 -2.57 -5.22 -1.59
CA LEU A 41 -2.55 -6.58 -1.09
C LEU A 41 -1.20 -6.82 -0.43
N LEU A 42 -1.20 -7.08 0.87
CA LEU A 42 0.04 -7.45 1.55
C LEU A 42 0.39 -8.88 1.18
N ASP A 43 1.56 -9.07 0.56
CA ASP A 43 2.09 -10.41 0.40
C ASP A 43 2.25 -11.03 1.79
N ALA A 44 1.71 -12.22 1.97
CA ALA A 44 1.55 -12.90 3.25
C ALA A 44 2.88 -13.39 3.85
N GLY A 45 4.01 -12.95 3.29
CA GLY A 45 5.33 -13.15 3.85
C GLY A 45 5.42 -12.65 5.30
N ARG A 46 6.18 -13.39 6.13
CA ARG A 46 6.39 -13.06 7.54
C ARG A 46 6.98 -11.66 7.75
N GLN A 47 7.60 -11.06 6.72
CA GLN A 47 8.26 -9.75 6.80
C GLN A 47 7.30 -8.57 6.65
N ALA A 48 6.50 -8.46 5.58
CA ALA A 48 5.57 -7.33 5.40
C ALA A 48 4.60 -7.17 6.60
N ARG A 49 4.06 -8.29 7.10
CA ARG A 49 3.19 -8.31 8.29
C ARG A 49 3.92 -7.90 9.58
N LYS A 50 5.23 -8.22 9.70
CA LYS A 50 6.07 -7.81 10.84
C LYS A 50 6.41 -6.32 10.78
N SER A 51 6.78 -5.81 9.61
CA SER A 51 7.04 -4.37 9.43
C SER A 51 5.81 -3.54 9.76
N LEU A 52 4.62 -4.05 9.43
CA LEU A 52 3.37 -3.42 9.83
C LEU A 52 3.11 -3.44 11.33
N ALA A 53 3.71 -4.33 12.13
CA ALA A 53 3.36 -4.45 13.56
C ALA A 53 3.46 -3.12 14.32
N GLY A 54 4.40 -2.24 13.96
CA GLY A 54 4.54 -0.90 14.54
C GLY A 54 3.42 0.08 14.19
N CYS A 55 2.78 -0.07 13.02
CA CYS A 55 1.68 0.79 12.55
C CYS A 55 0.34 0.07 12.40
N LYS A 56 0.28 -1.25 12.63
CA LYS A 56 -0.90 -2.10 12.48
C LYS A 56 -2.02 -1.59 13.38
N PHE A 57 -1.73 -1.38 14.67
CA PHE A 57 -2.68 -0.81 15.63
C PHE A 57 -3.04 0.66 15.34
N THR A 58 -2.18 1.39 14.64
CA THR A 58 -2.39 2.80 14.29
C THR A 58 -3.30 2.95 13.08
N ILE A 59 -3.10 2.10 12.07
CA ILE A 59 -3.95 2.01 10.88
C ILE A 59 -5.36 1.58 11.31
N PHE A 60 -5.49 0.54 12.15
CA PHE A 60 -6.78 0.11 12.70
C PHE A 60 -7.45 1.11 13.65
N SER A 61 -6.74 2.16 14.12
CA SER A 61 -7.31 3.27 14.89
C SER A 61 -7.61 4.52 14.06
N GLY A 62 -7.57 4.40 12.72
CA GLY A 62 -7.97 5.47 11.80
C GLY A 62 -6.88 6.50 11.49
N ALA A 63 -5.61 6.18 11.77
CA ALA A 63 -4.47 7.04 11.44
C ALA A 63 -3.62 6.43 10.31
N ASN A 64 -3.28 7.26 9.32
CA ASN A 64 -2.40 6.88 8.22
C ASN A 64 -0.93 6.82 8.71
N CYS A 65 -0.14 5.99 8.04
CA CYS A 65 1.29 5.87 8.29
C CYS A 65 2.06 6.23 7.03
N LYS A 66 3.13 7.02 7.16
CA LYS A 66 4.12 7.14 6.09
C LYS A 66 4.88 5.83 5.96
N ALA A 67 5.10 5.39 4.73
CA ALA A 67 5.80 4.16 4.45
C ALA A 67 6.54 4.24 3.10
N ASP A 68 7.71 3.61 3.06
CA ASP A 68 8.39 3.27 1.82
C ASP A 68 8.09 1.80 1.52
N ILE A 69 7.48 1.53 0.38
CA ILE A 69 7.06 0.18 0.00
C ILE A 69 7.91 -0.33 -1.16
N LYS A 70 8.14 -1.65 -1.16
CA LYS A 70 8.39 -2.40 -2.39
C LYS A 70 7.18 -3.23 -2.71
N ALA A 71 6.72 -3.12 -3.95
CA ALA A 71 5.51 -3.78 -4.40
C ALA A 71 5.63 -4.27 -5.84
N GLU A 72 4.90 -5.33 -6.14
CA GLU A 72 4.64 -5.76 -7.50
C GLU A 72 3.30 -5.16 -7.97
N ILE A 73 3.27 -4.57 -9.15
CA ILE A 73 2.04 -4.10 -9.78
C ILE A 73 1.25 -5.31 -10.28
N LYS A 74 -0.02 -5.41 -9.90
CA LYS A 74 -0.97 -6.38 -10.46
C LYS A 74 -2.10 -5.65 -11.17
N VAL A 75 -2.21 -5.87 -12.47
CA VAL A 75 -3.28 -5.28 -13.29
C VAL A 75 -4.35 -6.34 -13.56
N LYS A 76 -5.60 -6.07 -13.18
CA LYS A 76 -6.75 -6.93 -13.47
C LYS A 76 -7.86 -6.10 -14.12
N GLY A 77 -7.99 -6.21 -15.44
CA GLY A 77 -8.94 -5.41 -16.21
C GLY A 77 -8.58 -3.92 -16.17
N ASN A 78 -9.45 -3.09 -15.58
CA ASN A 78 -9.21 -1.65 -15.38
C ASN A 78 -8.73 -1.31 -13.95
N SER A 79 -8.41 -2.32 -13.13
CA SER A 79 -7.94 -2.12 -11.75
C SER A 79 -6.44 -2.38 -11.64
N VAL A 80 -5.76 -1.51 -10.88
CA VAL A 80 -4.35 -1.66 -10.50
C VAL A 80 -4.31 -1.92 -8.99
N LYS A 81 -3.71 -3.03 -8.61
CA LYS A 81 -3.46 -3.40 -7.21
C LYS A 81 -1.95 -3.49 -6.99
N LEU A 82 -1.49 -3.12 -5.81
CA LEU A 82 -0.08 -3.26 -5.40
C LEU A 82 0.06 -4.45 -4.46
N ILE A 83 0.88 -5.42 -4.85
CA ILE A 83 1.28 -6.52 -3.96
C ILE A 83 2.51 -6.07 -3.18
N VAL A 84 2.29 -5.56 -1.97
CA VAL A 84 3.37 -5.03 -1.12
C VAL A 84 4.02 -6.19 -0.36
N TYR A 85 5.30 -6.43 -0.59
CA TYR A 85 6.07 -7.50 0.06
C TYR A 85 7.16 -6.98 1.01
N GLU A 86 7.56 -5.71 0.89
CA GLU A 86 8.50 -5.05 1.80
C GLU A 86 7.98 -3.67 2.20
N ILE A 87 8.13 -3.32 3.47
CA ILE A 87 7.76 -2.02 4.02
C ILE A 87 8.91 -1.53 4.90
N ASN A 88 9.41 -0.34 4.58
CA ASN A 88 10.48 0.36 5.25
C ASN A 88 10.00 1.74 5.73
N ASN A 89 10.76 2.35 6.64
CA ASN A 89 10.53 3.71 7.15
C ASN A 89 9.08 3.97 7.60
N LEU A 90 8.45 2.96 8.20
CA LEU A 90 7.06 3.03 8.62
C LEU A 90 6.93 3.95 9.84
N MET A 91 6.28 5.10 9.66
CA MET A 91 6.11 6.12 10.70
C MET A 91 4.65 6.56 10.79
N ARG A 92 4.12 6.63 12.01
CA ARG A 92 2.79 7.19 12.26
C ARG A 92 2.74 8.66 11.85
N ILE A 93 1.72 9.03 11.09
CA ILE A 93 1.38 10.44 10.89
C ILE A 93 0.58 10.86 12.12
N ASN A 94 1.20 11.61 13.02
CA ASN A 94 0.44 12.30 14.05
C ASN A 94 -0.46 13.31 13.34
N LYS A 95 -1.79 13.17 13.46
CA LYS A 95 -2.69 14.29 13.18
C LYS A 95 -2.18 15.46 14.03
N GLN A 96 -1.71 16.53 13.38
CA GLN A 96 -1.50 17.78 14.09
C GLN A 96 -2.82 18.14 14.77
N PRO A 97 -2.83 18.39 16.10
CA PRO A 97 -3.99 19.00 16.71
C PRO A 97 -4.15 20.36 16.03
N TYR A 98 -5.34 20.58 15.44
CA TYR A 98 -5.79 21.90 15.04
C TYR A 98 -5.82 22.83 16.25
#